data_AF-A0AAV5V3L5-F1
#
_entry.id   AF-A0AAV5V3L5-F1
#
_cell.length_a   1.000
_cell.length_b   1.000
_cell.length_c   1.000
_cell.angle_alpha   90.00
_cell.angle_beta   90.00
_cell.angle_gamma   90.00
#
_symmetry.space_group_name_H-M   'P 1'
#
loop_
_entity.id
_entity.type
_entity.pdbx_description
1 polymer ?
#
loop_
_entity_poly.entity_id
_entity_poly.type
_entity_poly.pdbx_seq_one_letter_code
_entity_poly.pdbx_strand_id
1 'polypeptide(L)'
;SGSRCDDDFYQLGDHCYQISDSSSTFAAAEESCVLKGGHLASIHSEDTNTLIQYLAANAPIGVFIGLRKEIGQKFKWIDGTPLDYNNGHLDEFGGDCSIMGTFTGTWSNSDCDLAFRYVCEKNAN
;
A
#
# COMPACT_ATOMS: atom_id res chain seq x y z
N SER A 1 -4.22 -10.83 25.41
CA SER A 1 -3.77 -9.55 24.84
C SER A 1 -4.82 -9.11 23.85
N GLY A 2 -5.34 -7.89 23.99
CA GLY A 2 -6.31 -7.33 23.03
C GLY A 2 -5.58 -6.79 21.80
N SER A 3 -6.26 -6.79 20.65
CA SER A 3 -5.84 -6.01 19.47
C SER A 3 -5.69 -4.54 19.86
N ARG A 4 -4.67 -3.87 19.33
CA ARG A 4 -4.45 -2.41 19.42
C ARG A 4 -4.92 -1.68 18.14
N CYS A 5 -5.61 -2.40 17.27
CA CYS A 5 -6.21 -1.89 16.05
C CYS A 5 -7.73 -1.89 16.21
N ASP A 6 -8.39 -0.93 15.55
CA ASP A 6 -9.85 -0.94 15.38
C ASP A 6 -10.30 -2.24 14.69
N ASP A 7 -11.56 -2.64 14.88
CA ASP A 7 -12.08 -3.95 14.46
C ASP A 7 -11.88 -4.25 12.95
N ASP A 8 -11.83 -3.22 12.11
CA ASP A 8 -11.67 -3.36 10.65
C ASP A 8 -10.20 -3.35 10.17
N PHE A 9 -9.24 -3.38 11.09
CA PHE A 9 -7.82 -3.39 10.79
C PHE A 9 -7.14 -4.69 11.24
N TYR A 10 -6.25 -5.19 10.39
CA TYR A 10 -5.41 -6.35 10.68
C TYR A 10 -4.12 -5.88 11.35
N GLN A 11 -3.83 -6.41 12.53
CA GLN A 11 -2.61 -6.08 13.25
C GLN A 11 -1.45 -6.97 12.80
N LEU A 12 -0.31 -6.37 12.46
CA LEU A 12 0.98 -7.05 12.32
C LEU A 12 2.06 -6.22 13.01
N GLY A 13 2.61 -6.76 14.10
CA GLY A 13 3.53 -6.03 14.97
C GLY A 13 2.87 -4.80 15.60
N ASP A 14 3.51 -3.65 15.41
CA ASP A 14 3.05 -2.33 15.88
C ASP A 14 2.24 -1.55 14.82
N HIS A 15 1.79 -2.22 13.77
CA HIS A 15 1.08 -1.61 12.64
C HIS A 15 -0.29 -2.27 12.42
N CYS A 16 -1.22 -1.47 11.90
CA CYS A 16 -2.59 -1.82 11.59
C CYS A 16 -2.84 -1.60 10.09
N TYR A 17 -3.38 -2.60 9.39
CA TYR A 17 -3.61 -2.56 7.95
C TYR A 17 -5.09 -2.72 7.59
N GLN A 18 -5.59 -1.93 6.65
CA GLN A 18 -6.97 -2.05 6.15
C GLN A 18 -7.01 -1.87 4.64
N ILE A 19 -7.68 -2.79 3.95
CA ILE A 19 -7.97 -2.66 2.52
C ILE A 19 -9.27 -1.89 2.27
N SER A 20 -9.31 -1.09 1.21
CA SER A 20 -10.51 -0.38 0.78
C SER A 20 -11.53 -1.28 0.08
N ASP A 21 -12.81 -1.01 0.30
CA ASP A 21 -13.90 -1.68 -0.43
C ASP A 21 -14.05 -1.17 -1.87
N SER A 22 -13.77 0.12 -2.09
CA SER A 22 -13.89 0.80 -3.37
C SER A 22 -12.54 1.20 -3.95
N SER A 23 -12.49 1.29 -5.28
CA SER A 23 -11.33 1.83 -5.99
C SER A 23 -11.31 3.36 -5.95
N SER A 24 -10.12 3.95 -5.96
CA SER A 24 -9.90 5.40 -5.99
C SER A 24 -8.57 5.71 -6.69
N THR A 25 -8.37 6.95 -7.12
CA THR A 25 -7.05 7.41 -7.60
C THR A 25 -6.06 7.43 -6.45
N PHE A 26 -4.76 7.44 -6.76
CA PHE A 26 -3.72 7.41 -5.72
C PHE A 26 -3.87 8.57 -4.72
N ALA A 27 -4.13 9.78 -5.21
CA ALA A 27 -4.28 10.97 -4.37
C ALA A 27 -5.48 10.85 -3.41
N ALA A 28 -6.63 10.38 -3.90
CA ALA A 28 -7.83 10.19 -3.07
C ALA A 28 -7.68 9.01 -2.09
N ALA A 29 -6.95 7.96 -2.50
CA ALA A 29 -6.63 6.83 -1.65
C ALA A 29 -5.74 7.26 -0.47
N GLU A 30 -4.71 8.05 -0.73
CA GLU A 30 -3.85 8.61 0.32
C GLU A 30 -4.62 9.55 1.26
N GLU A 31 -5.45 10.45 0.71
CA GLU A 31 -6.30 11.32 1.54
C GLU A 31 -7.20 10.50 2.49
N SER A 32 -7.78 9.40 1.99
CA SER A 32 -8.58 8.48 2.80
C SER A 32 -7.77 7.82 3.93
N CYS A 33 -6.52 7.41 3.67
CA CYS A 33 -5.66 6.84 4.71
C CYS A 33 -5.22 7.89 5.75
N VAL A 34 -4.92 9.11 5.33
CA VAL A 34 -4.60 10.24 6.22
C VAL A 34 -5.78 10.55 7.15
N LEU A 35 -7.01 10.56 6.63
CA LEU A 35 -8.22 10.74 7.44
C LEU A 35 -8.43 9.64 8.50
N LYS A 36 -7.84 8.45 8.28
CA LYS A 36 -7.83 7.33 9.24
C LYS A 36 -6.63 7.36 10.20
N GLY A 37 -5.80 8.40 10.14
CA GLY A 37 -4.62 8.59 10.98
C GLY A 37 -3.39 7.80 10.51
N GLY A 38 -3.30 7.52 9.22
CA GLY A 38 -2.22 6.74 8.62
C GLY A 38 -1.85 7.22 7.22
N HIS A 39 -1.24 6.33 6.44
CA HIS A 39 -0.84 6.56 5.05
C HIS A 39 -1.18 5.32 4.21
N LEU A 40 -1.07 5.41 2.88
CA LEU A 40 -0.97 4.19 2.07
C LEU A 40 0.20 3.35 2.56
N ALA A 41 -0.02 2.03 2.60
CA ALA A 41 0.88 1.10 3.29
C ALA A 41 2.29 1.09 2.70
N SER A 42 3.26 1.12 3.60
CA SER A 42 4.67 0.83 3.37
C SER A 42 4.94 -0.67 3.55
N ILE A 43 5.97 -1.20 2.89
CA ILE A 43 6.29 -2.64 2.98
C ILE A 43 7.77 -2.82 3.24
N HIS A 44 8.08 -3.28 4.45
CA HIS A 44 9.45 -3.44 4.96
C HIS A 44 9.87 -4.89 5.21
N SER A 45 8.99 -5.85 4.90
CA SER A 45 9.26 -7.28 5.09
C SER A 45 8.38 -8.16 4.22
N GLU A 46 8.82 -9.41 4.03
CA GLU A 46 8.03 -10.46 3.38
C GLU A 46 6.72 -10.75 4.11
N ASP A 47 6.71 -10.71 5.45
CA ASP A 47 5.50 -10.90 6.26
C ASP A 47 4.45 -9.81 5.97
N THR A 48 4.89 -8.55 5.88
CA THR A 48 4.00 -7.43 5.52
C THR A 48 3.50 -7.57 4.09
N ASN A 49 4.38 -7.95 3.15
CA ASN A 49 3.99 -8.19 1.75
C ASN A 49 2.92 -9.29 1.65
N THR A 50 3.12 -10.39 2.36
CA THR A 50 2.21 -11.55 2.38
C THR A 50 0.86 -11.19 2.99
N LEU A 51 0.85 -10.42 4.09
CA LEU A 51 -0.39 -9.90 4.68
C LEU A 51 -1.16 -9.04 3.68
N ILE A 52 -0.50 -8.05 3.07
CA ILE A 52 -1.15 -7.14 2.11
C ILE A 52 -1.68 -7.92 0.91
N GLN A 53 -0.93 -8.91 0.40
CA GLN A 53 -1.41 -9.79 -0.68
C GLN A 53 -2.66 -10.56 -0.26
N TYR A 54 -2.68 -11.11 0.97
CA TYR A 54 -3.84 -11.80 1.51
C TYR A 54 -5.07 -10.88 1.61
N LEU A 55 -4.90 -9.65 2.11
CA LEU A 55 -5.97 -8.65 2.16
C LEU A 55 -6.45 -8.25 0.76
N ALA A 56 -5.52 -8.18 -0.20
CA ALA A 56 -5.79 -7.84 -1.58
C ALA A 56 -6.49 -8.95 -2.37
N ALA A 57 -6.66 -10.18 -1.83
CA ALA A 57 -7.14 -11.35 -2.57
C ALA A 57 -8.45 -11.14 -3.36
N ASN A 58 -9.34 -10.25 -2.88
CA ASN A 58 -10.61 -9.93 -3.52
C ASN A 58 -10.56 -8.67 -4.43
N ALA A 59 -9.41 -8.00 -4.54
CA ALA A 59 -9.21 -6.89 -5.45
C ALA A 59 -9.00 -7.41 -6.89
N PRO A 60 -9.71 -6.90 -7.91
CA PRO A 60 -9.71 -7.49 -9.25
C PRO A 60 -8.36 -7.55 -9.96
N ILE A 61 -7.48 -6.56 -9.72
CA ILE A 61 -6.22 -6.39 -10.45
C ILE A 61 -5.07 -6.23 -9.45
N GLY A 62 -5.19 -5.24 -8.58
CA GLY A 62 -4.18 -4.92 -7.58
C GLY A 62 -4.67 -3.82 -6.65
N VAL A 63 -3.80 -3.47 -5.72
CA VAL A 63 -4.05 -2.44 -4.71
C VAL A 63 -2.94 -1.41 -4.71
N PHE A 64 -3.27 -0.13 -4.57
CA PHE A 64 -2.26 0.90 -4.30
C PHE A 64 -1.57 0.65 -2.96
N ILE A 65 -0.26 0.84 -2.99
CA ILE A 65 0.64 0.89 -1.85
C ILE A 65 1.32 2.26 -1.83
N GLY A 66 1.91 2.66 -0.72
CA GLY A 66 2.49 3.99 -0.52
C GLY A 66 3.78 4.26 -1.29
N LEU A 67 4.14 3.43 -2.27
CA LEU A 67 5.36 3.61 -3.05
C LEU A 67 5.10 4.54 -4.23
N ARG A 68 5.88 5.61 -4.33
CA ARG A 68 5.74 6.63 -5.38
C ARG A 68 7.10 7.13 -5.88
N LYS A 69 7.17 7.49 -7.15
CA LYS A 69 8.29 8.18 -7.79
C LYS A 69 7.94 9.64 -8.02
N GLU A 70 8.83 10.53 -7.61
CA GLU A 70 8.76 11.94 -8.02
C GLU A 70 9.55 12.13 -9.32
N ILE A 71 9.17 13.14 -10.11
CA ILE A 71 9.82 13.45 -11.39
C ILE A 71 11.33 13.62 -11.19
N GLY A 72 12.12 12.81 -11.89
CA GLY A 72 13.59 12.83 -11.81
C GLY A 72 14.19 12.19 -10.56
N GLN A 73 13.38 11.53 -9.73
CA GLN A 73 13.82 10.85 -8.50
C GLN A 73 13.61 9.33 -8.56
N LYS A 74 14.12 8.64 -7.54
CA LYS A 74 13.84 7.22 -7.29
C LYS A 74 12.51 7.06 -6.55
N PHE A 75 11.95 5.85 -6.59
CA PHE A 75 10.81 5.47 -5.76
C PHE A 75 11.12 5.62 -4.26
N LYS A 76 10.13 6.09 -3.51
CA LYS A 76 10.16 6.30 -2.06
C LYS A 76 8.79 5.99 -1.47
N TRP A 77 8.75 5.59 -0.21
CA TRP A 77 7.52 5.51 0.55
C TRP A 77 7.06 6.93 0.93
N ILE A 78 5.76 7.19 0.78
CA ILE A 78 5.17 8.51 1.06
C ILE A 78 5.11 8.85 2.55
N ASP A 79 5.20 7.86 3.42
CA ASP A 79 5.32 8.02 4.88
C ASP A 79 6.75 8.43 5.31
N GLY A 80 7.70 8.46 4.37
CA GLY A 80 9.09 8.85 4.58
C GLY A 80 10.02 7.74 5.08
N THR A 81 9.53 6.50 5.22
CA THR A 81 10.34 5.36 5.62
C THR A 81 11.32 4.94 4.50
N PRO A 82 12.45 4.28 4.83
CA PRO A 82 13.40 3.84 3.83
C PRO A 82 12.85 2.67 2.98
N LEU A 83 13.18 2.65 1.69
CA LEU A 83 12.93 1.50 0.82
C LEU A 83 14.01 0.42 1.07
N ASP A 84 13.85 -0.35 2.14
CA ASP A 84 14.77 -1.39 2.63
C ASP A 84 14.36 -2.82 2.26
N TYR A 85 13.11 -3.01 1.83
CA TYR A 85 12.58 -4.22 1.22
C TYR A 85 12.05 -3.90 -0.17
N ASN A 86 12.32 -4.77 -1.15
CA ASN A 86 11.87 -4.58 -2.52
C ASN A 86 11.35 -5.89 -3.12
N ASN A 87 10.05 -5.93 -3.40
CA ASN A 87 9.39 -7.01 -4.14
C ASN A 87 8.79 -6.50 -5.47
N GLY A 88 9.32 -5.39 -5.98
CA GLY A 88 8.82 -4.70 -7.18
C GLY A 88 9.68 -4.93 -8.42
N HIS A 89 9.00 -4.95 -9.58
CA HIS A 89 9.60 -4.82 -10.90
C HIS A 89 9.37 -3.38 -11.38
N LEU A 90 10.11 -2.45 -10.76
CA LEU A 90 9.89 -1.01 -10.95
C LEU A 90 10.53 -0.50 -12.24
N ASP A 91 9.93 0.54 -12.81
CA ASP A 91 10.34 1.21 -14.07
C ASP A 91 10.11 0.41 -15.38
N GLU A 92 9.34 -0.68 -15.34
CA GLU A 92 9.01 -1.46 -16.54
C GLU A 92 7.85 -0.89 -17.38
N PHE A 93 6.84 -0.28 -16.73
CA PHE A 93 5.56 0.04 -17.38
C PHE A 93 5.26 1.54 -17.52
N GLY A 94 6.16 2.41 -17.05
CA GLY A 94 5.87 3.84 -16.89
C GLY A 94 4.88 4.11 -15.75
N GLY A 95 4.78 5.37 -15.31
CA GLY A 95 3.95 5.76 -14.17
C GLY A 95 4.75 5.98 -12.88
N ASP A 96 4.19 6.83 -12.03
CA ASP A 96 4.83 7.36 -10.83
C ASP A 96 4.26 6.75 -9.55
N CYS A 97 3.15 6.01 -9.62
CA CYS A 97 2.55 5.34 -8.47
C CYS A 97 2.77 3.82 -8.56
N SER A 98 2.55 3.10 -7.47
CA SER A 98 2.76 1.66 -7.43
C SER A 98 1.56 0.90 -6.91
N ILE A 99 1.29 -0.24 -7.55
CA ILE A 99 0.31 -1.21 -7.08
C ILE A 99 1.00 -2.52 -6.72
N MET A 100 0.47 -3.23 -5.74
CA MET A 100 0.70 -4.66 -5.56
C MET A 100 -0.31 -5.43 -6.41
N GLY A 101 0.18 -6.32 -7.29
CA GLY A 101 -0.68 -7.22 -8.06
C GLY A 101 -1.31 -8.28 -7.15
N THR A 102 -2.64 -8.43 -7.19
CA THR A 102 -3.38 -9.35 -6.31
C THR A 102 -2.88 -10.80 -6.42
N PHE A 103 -2.61 -11.26 -7.63
CA PHE A 103 -2.23 -12.66 -7.89
C PHE A 103 -0.74 -12.92 -7.70
N THR A 104 0.12 -11.94 -8.00
CA THR A 104 1.58 -12.12 -7.96
C THR A 104 2.16 -11.75 -6.61
N GLY A 105 1.53 -10.83 -5.87
CA GLY A 105 2.09 -10.23 -4.66
C GLY A 105 3.29 -9.31 -4.92
N THR A 106 3.68 -9.14 -6.19
CA THR A 106 4.78 -8.27 -6.64
C THR A 106 4.27 -6.85 -6.92
N TRP A 107 5.18 -5.89 -6.86
CA TRP A 107 4.84 -4.48 -7.08
C TRP A 107 5.18 -4.04 -8.50
N SER A 108 4.33 -3.20 -9.08
CA SER A 108 4.51 -2.66 -10.43
C SER A 108 4.13 -1.19 -10.47
N ASN A 109 4.71 -0.46 -11.40
CA ASN A 109 4.34 0.93 -11.68
C ASN A 109 2.91 1.00 -12.22
N SER A 110 2.23 2.09 -11.90
CA SER A 110 0.92 2.42 -12.42
C SER A 110 0.77 3.93 -12.60
N ASP A 111 -0.16 4.30 -13.47
CA ASP A 111 -0.64 5.67 -13.57
C ASP A 111 -1.43 6.03 -12.29
N CYS A 112 -1.08 7.15 -11.68
CA CYS A 112 -1.66 7.64 -10.43
C CYS A 112 -3.15 8.00 -10.57
N ASP A 113 -3.61 8.29 -11.79
CA ASP A 113 -4.99 8.67 -12.08
C ASP A 113 -5.91 7.46 -12.37
N LEU A 114 -5.35 6.25 -12.43
CA LEU A 114 -6.14 5.02 -12.47
C LEU A 114 -6.75 4.72 -11.11
N ALA A 115 -7.94 4.12 -11.13
CA ALA A 115 -8.65 3.75 -9.92
C ALA A 115 -8.35 2.30 -9.51
N PHE A 116 -7.70 2.13 -8.36
CA PHE A 116 -7.48 0.82 -7.73
C PHE A 116 -8.01 0.83 -6.31
N ARG A 117 -8.30 -0.37 -5.77
CA ARG A 117 -8.38 -0.52 -4.31
C ARG A 117 -7.04 -0.15 -3.69
N TYR A 118 -6.99 0.05 -2.40
CA TYR A 118 -5.79 0.52 -1.72
C TYR A 118 -5.71 -0.02 -0.31
N VAL A 119 -4.50 -0.07 0.24
CA VAL A 119 -4.26 -0.51 1.62
C VAL A 119 -3.73 0.66 2.44
N CYS A 120 -4.43 0.97 3.53
CA CYS A 120 -3.98 1.93 4.52
C CYS A 120 -3.20 1.23 5.63
N GLU A 121 -2.21 1.94 6.16
CA GLU A 121 -1.41 1.54 7.30
C GLU A 121 -1.41 2.66 8.35
N LYS A 122 -1.50 2.29 9.63
CA LYS A 122 -1.28 3.20 10.76
C LYS A 122 -0.62 2.47 11.93
N ASN A 123 -0.05 3.22 12.86
CA ASN A 123 0.49 2.65 14.09
C ASN A 123 -0.63 2.08 14.98
N ALA A 124 -0.35 0.97 15.64
CA ALA A 124 -1.21 0.37 16.65
C ALA A 124 -1.12 1.17 17.97
N ASN A 125 -2.27 1.50 18.57
CA ASN A 125 -2.37 2.32 19.78
C ASN A 125 -2.83 1.51 20.99
#